data_AF-A0A959KK78-F1
#
_entry.id   AF-A0A959KK78-F1
#
_cell.length_a   1.000
_cell.length_b   1.000
_cell.length_c   1.000
_cell.angle_alpha   90.00
_cell.angle_beta   90.00
_cell.angle_gamma   90.00
#
_symmetry.space_group_name_H-M   'P 1'
#
loop_
_entity.id
_entity.type
_entity.pdbx_description
1 polymer ?
#
loop_
_entity_poly.entity_id
_entity_poly.type
_entity_poly.pdbx_seq_one_letter_code
_entity_poly.pdbx_strand_id
1 'polypeptide(L)'
;MKEQDWLELQEEAPRAVHACLLHFQQRYIGLWQSRLLDAEAVIAYLEAQGFSIAVSTFGIPNRKDWYCEVYRYGELLKHERDFAGYELAAREAIVTAFLELENELDP
;
A
#
# COMPACT_ATOMS: atom_id res chain seq x y z
N MET A 1 10.86 -26.97 20.63
CA MET A 1 10.16 -26.31 19.51
C MET A 1 8.73 -26.80 19.56
N LYS A 2 7.76 -25.90 19.75
CA LYS A 2 6.34 -26.25 19.58
C LYS A 2 6.08 -26.33 18.08
N GLU A 3 5.44 -27.41 17.63
CA GLU A 3 4.89 -27.50 16.28
C GLU A 3 3.77 -26.47 16.20
N GLN A 4 4.02 -25.35 15.50
CA GLN A 4 2.98 -24.40 15.13
C GLN A 4 2.18 -25.02 13.98
N ASP A 5 0.86 -24.94 14.08
CA ASP A 5 -0.03 -25.54 13.10
C ASP A 5 -0.11 -24.66 11.85
N TRP A 6 -0.32 -25.25 10.67
CA TRP A 6 -0.32 -24.52 9.38
C TRP A 6 -1.35 -23.38 9.31
N LEU A 7 -2.43 -23.47 10.07
CA LEU A 7 -3.45 -22.42 10.23
C LEU A 7 -2.94 -21.21 11.04
N GLU A 8 -2.17 -21.45 12.12
CA GLU A 8 -1.55 -20.37 12.92
C GLU A 8 -0.54 -19.59 12.07
N LEU A 9 0.23 -20.29 11.23
CA LEU A 9 1.17 -19.67 10.29
C LEU A 9 0.47 -18.81 9.22
N GLN A 10 -0.76 -19.15 8.81
CA GLN A 10 -1.53 -18.36 7.85
C GLN A 10 -2.15 -17.10 8.47
N GLU A 11 -2.58 -17.16 9.73
CA GLU A 11 -3.06 -15.97 10.46
C GLU A 11 -1.93 -15.05 10.92
N GLU A 12 -0.76 -15.62 11.25
CA GLU A 12 0.43 -14.86 11.62
C GLU A 12 1.14 -14.26 10.41
N ALA A 13 1.02 -14.83 9.21
CA ALA A 13 1.69 -14.31 8.01
C ALA A 13 1.31 -12.85 7.68
N PRO A 14 0.02 -12.44 7.66
CA PRO A 14 -0.36 -11.04 7.50
C PRO A 14 0.21 -10.14 8.59
N ARG A 15 0.24 -10.62 9.84
CA ARG A 15 0.76 -9.86 10.99
C ARG A 15 2.28 -9.76 10.97
N ALA A 16 2.99 -10.77 10.49
CA ALA A 16 4.44 -10.78 10.31
C ALA A 16 4.84 -9.89 9.14
N VAL A 17 4.07 -9.91 8.04
CA VAL A 17 4.24 -8.97 6.91
C VAL A 17 3.94 -7.55 7.37
N HIS A 18 2.87 -7.33 8.13
CA HIS A 18 2.52 -6.05 8.74
C HIS A 18 3.62 -5.56 9.69
N ALA A 19 4.14 -6.42 10.56
CA ALA A 19 5.24 -6.11 11.47
C ALA A 19 6.55 -5.84 10.71
N CYS A 20 6.81 -6.55 9.62
CA CYS A 20 7.92 -6.27 8.71
C CYS A 20 7.73 -4.92 8.02
N LEU A 21 6.53 -4.61 7.51
CA LEU A 21 6.20 -3.34 6.86
C LEU A 21 6.29 -2.16 7.84
N LEU A 22 5.79 -2.29 9.07
CA LEU A 22 5.95 -1.32 10.17
C LEU A 22 7.42 -1.16 10.58
N HIS A 23 8.16 -2.27 10.71
CA HIS A 23 9.60 -2.23 11.00
C HIS A 23 10.38 -1.57 9.84
N PHE A 24 9.92 -1.76 8.61
CA PHE A 24 10.44 -1.07 7.43
C PHE A 24 10.04 0.41 7.42
N GLN A 25 8.81 0.79 7.77
CA GLN A 25 8.38 2.19 7.90
C GLN A 25 9.19 2.92 8.96
N GLN A 26 9.24 2.41 10.19
CA GLN A 26 9.95 3.06 11.30
C GLN A 26 11.46 3.21 11.03
N ARG A 27 12.05 2.32 10.22
CA ARG A 27 13.48 2.37 9.87
C ARG A 27 13.78 3.09 8.54
N TYR A 28 12.80 3.22 7.66
CA TYR A 28 12.99 3.69 6.28
C TYR A 28 11.98 4.75 5.80
N ILE A 29 11.15 5.39 6.63
CA ILE A 29 10.31 6.54 6.19
C ILE A 29 11.15 7.66 5.53
N GLY A 30 12.47 7.74 5.78
CA GLY A 30 13.40 8.58 5.02
C GLY A 30 14.01 7.99 3.73
N LEU A 31 13.95 6.67 3.50
CA LEU A 31 14.72 5.93 2.47
C LEU A 31 13.92 4.89 1.65
N TRP A 32 12.65 4.67 1.97
CA TRP A 32 11.72 3.73 1.31
C TRP A 32 11.60 3.96 -0.20
N GLN A 33 11.86 5.20 -0.62
CA GLN A 33 11.89 5.67 -2.01
C GLN A 33 12.88 4.91 -2.91
N SER A 34 13.85 4.18 -2.33
CA SER A 34 14.98 3.58 -3.07
C SER A 34 15.01 2.04 -3.09
N ARG A 35 14.09 1.35 -2.41
CA ARG A 35 14.24 -0.11 -2.17
C ARG A 35 12.97 -0.97 -2.25
N LEU A 36 11.79 -0.40 -2.50
CA LEU A 36 10.61 -1.20 -2.81
C LEU A 36 10.83 -1.89 -4.16
N LEU A 37 10.92 -3.22 -4.13
CA LEU A 37 11.23 -4.03 -5.30
C LEU A 37 10.01 -4.26 -6.21
N ASP A 38 8.78 -3.96 -5.76
CA ASP A 38 7.58 -4.00 -6.58
C ASP A 38 6.41 -3.28 -5.87
N ALA A 39 5.75 -2.30 -6.50
CA ALA A 39 4.63 -1.58 -5.88
C ALA A 39 3.37 -2.48 -5.80
N GLU A 40 3.27 -3.43 -6.72
CA GLU A 40 2.16 -4.34 -6.91
C GLU A 40 2.02 -5.29 -5.71
N ALA A 41 3.15 -5.75 -5.15
CA ALA A 41 3.15 -6.60 -3.96
C ALA A 41 2.59 -5.88 -2.72
N VAL A 42 2.87 -4.59 -2.60
CA VAL A 42 2.38 -3.77 -1.47
C VAL A 42 0.90 -3.46 -1.66
N ILE A 43 0.48 -3.12 -2.89
CA ILE A 43 -0.92 -2.90 -3.22
C ILE A 43 -1.74 -4.16 -2.91
N ALA A 44 -1.29 -5.34 -3.35
CA ALA A 44 -1.98 -6.60 -3.09
C ALA A 44 -2.13 -6.91 -1.59
N TYR A 45 -1.11 -6.58 -0.78
CA TYR A 45 -1.22 -6.68 0.68
C TYR A 45 -2.29 -5.72 1.24
N LEU A 46 -2.30 -4.46 0.82
CA LEU A 46 -3.29 -3.46 1.27
C LEU A 46 -4.71 -3.86 0.84
N GLU A 47 -4.86 -4.43 -0.35
CA GLU A 47 -6.13 -4.99 -0.82
C GLU A 47 -6.62 -6.13 0.09
N ALA A 48 -5.73 -7.03 0.50
CA ALA A 48 -6.07 -8.08 1.48
C ALA A 48 -6.45 -7.52 2.87
N GLN A 49 -6.03 -6.29 3.18
CA GLN A 49 -6.47 -5.61 4.41
C GLN A 49 -7.83 -4.92 4.27
N GLY A 50 -8.42 -4.86 3.07
CA GLY A 50 -9.72 -4.23 2.80
C GLY A 50 -9.64 -2.84 2.14
N PHE A 51 -8.49 -2.46 1.61
CA PHE A 51 -8.37 -1.32 0.71
C PHE A 51 -8.72 -1.72 -0.73
N SER A 52 -9.03 -0.75 -1.57
CA SER A 52 -9.07 -0.92 -3.02
C SER A 52 -8.28 0.23 -3.63
N ILE A 53 -7.21 -0.10 -4.36
CA ILE A 53 -6.27 0.89 -4.91
C ILE A 53 -6.31 0.80 -6.42
N ALA A 54 -6.64 1.91 -7.08
CA ALA A 54 -6.58 2.02 -8.53
C ALA A 54 -5.47 2.99 -8.91
N VAL A 55 -4.56 2.57 -9.78
CA VAL A 55 -3.53 3.43 -10.39
C VAL A 55 -3.67 3.33 -11.89
N SER A 56 -3.93 4.45 -12.56
CA SER A 56 -4.19 4.44 -13.98
C SER A 56 -3.75 5.72 -14.68
N THR A 57 -3.78 5.70 -16.01
CA THR A 57 -3.45 6.87 -16.85
C THR A 57 -4.70 7.37 -17.54
N PHE A 58 -4.78 8.68 -17.76
CA PHE A 58 -5.73 9.24 -18.71
C PHE A 58 -5.10 9.28 -20.10
N GLY A 59 -5.75 8.63 -21.07
CA GLY A 59 -5.29 8.58 -22.46
C GLY A 59 -5.51 9.90 -23.20
N ILE A 60 -4.73 10.93 -22.90
CA ILE A 60 -4.66 12.16 -23.70
C ILE A 60 -3.39 12.09 -24.55
N PRO A 61 -3.46 12.26 -25.89
CA PRO A 61 -2.27 12.35 -26.72
C PRO A 61 -1.32 13.43 -26.18
N ASN A 62 -0.07 13.05 -25.88
CA ASN A 62 1.01 13.91 -25.35
C ASN A 62 0.93 14.37 -23.89
N ARG A 63 0.03 13.81 -23.07
CA ARG A 63 0.01 14.10 -21.62
C ARG A 63 -0.04 12.78 -20.84
N LYS A 64 1.04 12.47 -20.12
CA LYS A 64 1.12 11.31 -19.21
C LYS A 64 0.68 11.75 -17.82
N ASP A 65 -0.63 11.88 -17.61
CA ASP A 65 -1.18 12.09 -16.28
C ASP A 65 -1.54 10.74 -15.68
N TRP A 66 -0.64 10.21 -14.85
CA TRP A 66 -1.01 9.14 -13.94
C TRP A 66 -1.84 9.73 -12.81
N TYR A 67 -2.78 8.93 -12.31
CA TYR A 67 -3.58 9.25 -11.15
C TYR A 67 -3.80 8.01 -10.30
N CYS A 68 -4.10 8.23 -9.02
CA CYS A 68 -4.43 7.16 -8.10
C CYS A 68 -5.72 7.45 -7.35
N GLU A 69 -6.40 6.37 -7.00
CA GLU A 69 -7.59 6.37 -6.17
C GLU A 69 -7.42 5.33 -5.08
N VAL A 70 -7.70 5.71 -3.85
CA VAL A 70 -7.63 4.84 -2.67
C VAL A 70 -9.00 4.80 -2.03
N TYR A 71 -9.54 3.60 -1.90
CA TYR A 71 -10.81 3.34 -1.26
C TYR A 71 -10.63 2.43 -0.06
N ARG A 72 -11.51 2.58 0.93
CA ARG A 72 -11.60 1.75 2.12
C ARG A 72 -13.06 1.44 2.38
N TYR A 73 -13.42 0.15 2.41
CA TYR A 73 -14.82 -0.29 2.56
C TYR A 73 -15.81 0.36 1.57
N GLY A 74 -15.34 0.70 0.36
CA GLY A 74 -16.14 1.37 -0.68
C GLY A 74 -16.20 2.89 -0.58
N GLU A 75 -15.63 3.50 0.47
CA GLU A 75 -15.52 4.94 0.61
C GLU A 75 -14.20 5.44 0.02
N LEU A 76 -14.26 6.55 -0.72
CA LEU A 76 -13.08 7.17 -1.32
C LEU A 76 -12.31 7.93 -0.24
N LEU A 77 -11.08 7.50 0.05
CA LEU A 77 -10.16 8.20 0.94
C LEU A 77 -9.38 9.28 0.20
N LYS A 78 -8.92 8.97 -1.01
CA LYS A 78 -8.04 9.85 -1.78
C LYS A 78 -8.22 9.65 -3.27
N HIS A 79 -8.28 10.76 -3.99
CA HIS A 79 -8.10 10.82 -5.44
C HIS A 79 -7.05 11.90 -5.72
N GLU A 80 -5.97 11.55 -6.43
CA GLU A 80 -4.91 12.49 -6.81
C GLU A 80 -4.40 12.23 -8.22
N ARG A 81 -4.02 13.29 -8.93
CA ARG A 81 -3.69 13.27 -10.35
C ARG A 81 -2.36 13.98 -10.62
N ASP A 82 -1.99 14.05 -11.90
CA ASP A 82 -0.82 14.76 -12.42
C ASP A 82 0.52 14.15 -11.97
N PHE A 83 0.54 12.83 -11.74
CA PHE A 83 1.80 12.12 -11.48
C PHE A 83 2.57 11.86 -12.77
N ALA A 84 3.90 12.06 -12.71
CA ALA A 84 4.79 11.87 -13.85
C ALA A 84 5.00 10.40 -14.26
N GLY A 85 4.56 9.45 -13.43
CA GLY A 85 4.76 8.01 -13.65
C GLY A 85 3.88 7.16 -12.73
N TYR A 86 3.74 5.88 -13.09
CA TYR A 86 3.01 4.88 -12.31
C TYR A 86 3.55 4.79 -10.89
N GLU A 87 4.88 4.76 -10.76
CA GLU A 87 5.58 4.55 -9.50
C GLU A 87 5.27 5.67 -8.51
N LEU A 88 5.13 6.92 -8.98
CA LEU A 88 4.78 8.05 -8.13
C LEU A 88 3.31 8.01 -7.69
N ALA A 89 2.40 7.66 -8.60
CA ALA A 89 0.98 7.52 -8.28
C ALA A 89 0.72 6.36 -7.31
N ALA A 90 1.34 5.21 -7.55
CA ALA A 90 1.27 4.04 -6.67
C ALA A 90 1.88 4.34 -5.29
N ARG A 91 3.00 5.05 -5.26
CA ARG A 91 3.64 5.48 -4.02
C ARG A 91 2.71 6.33 -3.15
N GLU A 92 2.03 7.32 -3.74
CA GLU A 92 1.08 8.17 -3.01
C GLU A 92 -0.11 7.36 -2.48
N ALA A 93 -0.63 6.45 -3.29
CA ALA A 93 -1.73 5.57 -2.92
C ALA A 93 -1.37 4.67 -1.72
N ILE A 94 -0.18 4.08 -1.76
CA ILE A 94 0.37 3.22 -0.71
C ILE A 94 0.50 4.00 0.60
N VAL A 95 1.08 5.21 0.57
CA VAL A 95 1.23 6.04 1.78
C VAL A 95 -0.12 6.38 2.38
N THR A 96 -1.07 6.80 1.55
CA THR A 96 -2.42 7.12 2.01
C THR A 96 -3.04 5.92 2.73
N ALA A 97 -2.99 4.74 2.13
CA ALA A 97 -3.56 3.53 2.72
C ALA A 97 -2.86 3.10 4.02
N PHE A 98 -1.53 3.26 4.11
CA PHE A 98 -0.79 2.98 5.34
C PHE A 98 -1.13 3.94 6.46
N LEU A 99 -1.23 5.25 6.19
CA LEU A 99 -1.61 6.23 7.21
C LEU A 99 -3.01 5.96 7.76
N GLU A 100 -3.94 5.56 6.89
CA GLU A 100 -5.27 5.15 7.33
C GLU A 100 -5.22 3.90 8.22
N LEU A 101 -4.43 2.90 7.83
CA LEU A 101 -4.26 1.67 8.61
C LEU A 101 -3.60 1.93 9.97
N GLU A 102 -2.64 2.86 10.05
CA GLU A 102 -2.02 3.28 11.31
C GLU A 102 -3.01 3.97 12.25
N ASN A 103 -3.86 4.87 11.74
CA ASN A 103 -4.90 5.54 12.52
C ASN A 103 -5.91 4.56 13.13
N GLU A 104 -6.20 3.43 12.47
CA GLU A 104 -7.08 2.39 13.02
C GLU A 104 -6.43 1.60 14.18
N LEU A 105 -5.10 1.54 14.24
CA LEU A 105 -4.36 0.74 15.21
C LEU A 105 -4.05 1.50 16.52
N ASP A 106 -4.18 2.83 16.52
CA ASP A 106 -3.98 3.71 17.68
C ASP A 106 -5.18 4.67 17.88
N PRO A 107 -6.32 4.16 18.39
CA PRO A 107 -7.58 4.91 18.51
C PRO A 107 -7.64 5.92 19.68
#